data_AF-A0A133V9M1-F1
#
_entry.id   AF-A0A133V9M1-F1
#
_cell.length_a   1.000
_cell.length_b   1.000
_cell.length_c   1.000
_cell.angle_alpha   90.00
_cell.angle_beta   90.00
_cell.angle_gamma   90.00
#
_symmetry.space_group_name_H-M   'P 1'
#
loop_
_entity.id
_entity.type
_entity.pdbx_description
1 polymer ?
#
loop_
_entity_poly.entity_id
_entity_poly.type
_entity_poly.pdbx_seq_one_letter_code
_entity_poly.pdbx_strand_id
1 'polypeptide(L)'
;MDQQIHPRKVKSVMLRTINRPPEISDEVWEVFTKKKVLVREVAKALTAAYDANGEYGHLTGMYQYYDFKNEFNHFVITAYLNSKLFDFFYKSVYGASHMAGGYLNFHSSYMNPLPIKKPTPNSNQKFKEKVSKVTKFSTLKYKIMDFFEKISTKLRNSERLLSEVLESDRRALQEGNRDKIWTKSVSFYPDQKNALLEKEFSEFIFTGDSEKPVISIYGINGQKEEEIYEMEFVDRNLMQIVYLSLKGLFDSRKKTETLEDVLSKTIVPVIRPNIWENTQNILKEVKEKIKEWEEDTTKGENFEPDIVKIDNRIQEIDNEIDAHVFDLYGLDREEIVTVLDSLETRESIKEDILEKFSDLQ
;
A
#
# COMPACT_ATOMS: atom_id res chain seq x y z
N MET A 1 35.42 -47.11 21.48
CA MET A 1 36.13 -45.81 21.52
C MET A 1 35.37 -44.93 20.55
N ASP A 2 34.17 -44.52 20.96
CA ASP A 2 33.17 -43.92 20.09
C ASP A 2 33.35 -42.41 20.04
N GLN A 3 33.55 -41.92 18.82
CA GLN A 3 33.64 -40.50 18.51
C GLN A 3 32.26 -39.86 18.71
N GLN A 4 32.14 -39.01 19.74
CA GLN A 4 31.01 -38.11 19.90
C GLN A 4 31.03 -37.08 18.77
N ILE A 5 30.05 -37.19 17.88
CA ILE A 5 29.69 -36.17 16.91
C ILE A 5 29.12 -34.98 17.70
N HIS A 6 29.87 -33.89 17.77
CA HIS A 6 29.38 -32.63 18.32
C HIS A 6 28.18 -32.11 17.49
N PRO A 7 27.09 -31.66 18.13
CA PRO A 7 26.00 -31.02 17.41
C PRO A 7 26.49 -29.69 16.83
N ARG A 8 26.33 -29.54 15.51
CA ARG A 8 26.56 -28.30 14.78
C ARG A 8 25.83 -27.16 15.49
N LYS A 9 26.59 -26.15 15.91
CA LYS A 9 26.06 -24.85 16.35
C LYS A 9 25.07 -24.36 15.30
N VAL A 10 23.80 -24.33 15.68
CA VAL A 10 22.76 -23.60 14.96
C VAL A 10 23.24 -22.16 14.89
N LYS A 11 23.49 -21.65 13.67
CA LYS A 11 23.77 -20.23 13.44
C LYS A 11 22.60 -19.46 14.04
N SER A 12 22.88 -18.72 15.10
CA SER A 12 21.95 -17.76 15.69
C SER A 12 21.50 -16.81 14.58
N VAL A 13 20.18 -16.69 14.43
CA VAL A 13 19.53 -15.61 13.70
C VAL A 13 20.24 -14.31 14.05
N MET A 14 20.74 -13.56 13.07
CA MET A 14 21.12 -12.17 13.30
C MET A 14 19.83 -11.42 13.64
N LEU A 15 19.45 -11.41 14.92
CA LEU A 15 18.66 -10.32 15.46
C LEU A 15 19.45 -9.07 15.10
N ARG A 16 18.88 -8.19 14.27
CA ARG A 16 19.44 -6.86 14.08
C ARG A 16 19.61 -6.25 15.47
N THR A 17 20.85 -6.14 15.94
CA THR A 17 21.12 -5.52 17.23
C THR A 17 20.83 -4.04 17.07
N ILE A 18 19.66 -3.60 17.56
CA ILE A 18 19.34 -2.18 17.60
C ILE A 18 20.17 -1.60 18.74
N ASN A 19 21.13 -0.76 18.38
CA ASN A 19 21.98 -0.10 19.35
C ASN A 19 21.30 1.17 19.85
N ARG A 20 21.28 1.35 21.18
CA ARG A 20 20.83 2.58 21.81
C ARG A 20 21.75 3.73 21.42
N PRO A 21 21.25 4.83 20.84
CA PRO A 21 22.04 6.05 20.67
C PRO A 21 22.48 6.60 22.02
N PRO A 22 23.73 7.06 22.18
CA PRO A 22 24.25 7.53 23.47
C PRO A 22 23.48 8.72 24.05
N GLU A 23 22.73 9.45 23.23
CA GLU A 23 21.91 10.60 23.62
C GLU A 23 20.56 10.22 24.26
N ILE A 24 20.15 8.95 24.18
CA ILE A 24 18.84 8.48 24.66
C ILE A 24 19.00 7.77 26.01
N SER A 25 18.23 8.20 27.01
CA SER A 25 18.23 7.58 28.34
C SER A 25 17.77 6.12 28.29
N ASP A 26 18.14 5.32 29.29
CA ASP A 26 17.75 3.91 29.36
C ASP A 26 16.22 3.76 29.44
N GLU A 27 15.54 4.66 30.16
CA GLU A 27 14.08 4.62 30.30
C GLU A 27 13.37 4.91 28.97
N VAL A 28 13.83 5.91 28.22
CA VAL A 28 13.27 6.22 26.89
C VAL A 28 13.54 5.08 25.91
N TRP A 29 14.75 4.49 25.98
CA TRP A 29 15.12 3.36 25.15
C TRP A 29 14.27 2.11 25.44
N GLU A 30 13.99 1.83 26.71
CA GLU A 30 13.12 0.74 27.11
C GLU A 30 11.73 0.91 26.49
N VAL A 31 11.16 2.12 26.53
CA VAL A 31 9.86 2.39 25.91
C VAL A 31 9.92 2.22 24.38
N PHE A 32 10.95 2.73 23.71
CA PHE A 32 11.08 2.60 22.25
C PHE A 32 11.30 1.17 21.77
N THR A 33 11.81 0.27 22.61
CA THR A 33 12.01 -1.13 22.25
C THR A 33 10.81 -2.01 22.59
N LYS A 34 9.75 -1.46 23.19
CA LYS A 34 8.49 -2.18 23.40
C LYS A 34 7.76 -2.43 22.08
N LYS A 35 7.00 -3.53 22.07
CA LYS A 35 5.93 -3.76 21.10
C LYS A 35 4.89 -2.65 21.24
N LYS A 36 4.55 -1.99 20.14
CA LYS A 36 3.71 -0.79 20.17
C LYS A 36 2.92 -0.61 18.89
N VAL A 37 1.80 0.09 18.98
CA VAL A 37 1.04 0.59 17.84
C VAL A 37 1.44 2.05 17.65
N LEU A 38 1.93 2.38 16.46
CA LEU A 38 2.31 3.73 16.07
C LEU A 38 1.14 4.38 15.31
N VAL A 39 0.83 5.62 15.64
CA VAL A 39 -0.21 6.41 14.97
C VAL A 39 0.40 7.72 14.51
N ARG A 40 0.16 8.09 13.24
CA ARG A 40 0.63 9.36 12.69
C ARG A 40 -0.19 10.52 13.27
N GLU A 41 0.47 11.56 13.77
CA GLU A 41 -0.18 12.72 14.38
C GLU A 41 -0.94 13.56 13.35
N VAL A 42 -0.37 13.82 12.17
CA VAL A 42 -1.03 14.64 11.14
C VAL A 42 -1.34 13.80 9.91
N ALA A 43 -2.62 13.58 9.62
CA ALA A 43 -3.07 12.75 8.51
C ALA A 43 -4.48 13.15 8.01
N LYS A 44 -4.87 12.69 6.82
CA LYS A 44 -6.25 12.88 6.30
C LYS A 44 -7.25 11.85 6.85
N ALA A 45 -6.74 10.76 7.40
CA ALA A 45 -7.49 9.67 7.98
C ALA A 45 -6.67 9.02 9.07
N LEU A 46 -7.35 8.34 9.99
CA LEU A 46 -6.72 7.54 11.03
C LEU A 46 -5.83 6.47 10.37
N THR A 47 -4.57 6.36 10.80
CA THR A 47 -3.64 5.37 10.26
C THR A 47 -2.74 4.87 11.37
N ALA A 48 -2.68 3.56 11.55
CA ALA A 48 -1.90 2.92 12.59
C ALA A 48 -1.04 1.77 12.05
N ALA A 49 0.15 1.59 12.63
CA ALA A 49 1.04 0.49 12.28
C ALA A 49 1.49 -0.27 13.52
N TYR A 50 1.46 -1.60 13.47
CA TYR A 50 1.94 -2.44 14.56
C TYR A 50 3.45 -2.69 14.44
N ASP A 51 4.21 -2.14 15.38
CA ASP A 51 5.63 -2.45 15.56
C ASP A 51 5.77 -3.66 16.51
N ALA A 52 5.78 -4.85 15.91
CA ALA A 52 5.83 -6.13 16.61
C ALA A 52 7.20 -6.43 17.26
N ASN A 53 8.25 -5.78 16.79
CA ASN A 53 9.63 -6.05 17.19
C ASN A 53 10.26 -4.89 18.00
N GLY A 54 9.59 -3.75 18.10
CA GLY A 54 10.12 -2.59 18.80
C GLY A 54 11.24 -1.88 18.03
N GLU A 55 11.19 -1.92 16.70
CA GLU A 55 12.30 -1.48 15.84
C GLU A 55 12.27 0.02 15.51
N TYR A 56 11.15 0.68 15.75
CA TYR A 56 10.93 2.05 15.32
C TYR A 56 10.80 2.99 16.53
N GLY A 57 11.77 3.91 16.65
CA GLY A 57 11.66 5.09 17.51
C GLY A 57 10.96 6.25 16.78
N HIS A 58 10.46 7.22 17.53
CA HIS A 58 9.90 8.45 16.96
C HIS A 58 10.23 9.64 17.86
N LEU A 59 10.30 10.83 17.26
CA LEU A 59 10.58 12.08 17.97
C LEU A 59 9.32 12.97 18.03
N THR A 60 8.85 13.42 16.87
CA THR A 60 7.65 14.26 16.72
C THR A 60 6.80 13.76 15.55
N GLY A 61 5.51 14.09 15.52
CA GLY A 61 4.62 13.73 14.40
C GLY A 61 4.05 12.31 14.44
N MET A 62 4.33 11.53 15.49
CA MET A 62 3.74 10.22 15.74
C MET A 62 3.49 10.03 17.24
N TYR A 63 2.50 9.20 17.57
CA TYR A 63 2.24 8.70 18.91
C TYR A 63 2.45 7.19 18.96
N GLN A 64 2.84 6.69 20.12
CA GLN A 64 2.94 5.26 20.40
C GLN A 64 1.94 4.84 21.48
N TYR A 65 1.29 3.71 21.26
CA TYR A 65 0.44 3.03 22.22
C TYR A 65 1.07 1.68 22.54
N TYR A 66 1.36 1.43 23.82
CA TYR A 66 2.05 0.23 24.32
C TYR A 66 1.46 -0.20 25.67
N ASP A 67 1.97 -1.28 26.25
CA ASP A 67 1.50 -1.85 27.54
C ASP A 67 -0.02 -2.14 27.57
N PHE A 68 -0.57 -2.64 26.46
CA PHE A 68 -1.97 -3.05 26.38
C PHE A 68 -2.28 -4.15 27.42
N LYS A 69 -3.39 -3.99 28.15
CA LYS A 69 -3.84 -4.91 29.21
C LYS A 69 -4.85 -5.93 28.69
N ASN A 70 -4.74 -7.17 29.17
CA ASN A 70 -5.76 -8.23 29.10
C ASN A 70 -6.30 -8.54 27.68
N GLU A 71 -7.50 -8.02 27.40
CA GLU A 71 -8.43 -8.41 26.33
C GLU A 71 -8.23 -7.58 25.06
N PHE A 72 -7.51 -6.46 25.21
CA PHE A 72 -7.05 -5.63 24.11
C PHE A 72 -5.58 -5.94 23.87
N ASN A 73 -5.25 -6.24 22.63
CA ASN A 73 -3.86 -6.41 22.21
C ASN A 73 -3.57 -5.49 21.03
N HIS A 74 -2.29 -5.42 20.66
CA HIS A 74 -1.82 -4.59 19.57
C HIS A 74 -2.55 -4.85 18.25
N PHE A 75 -2.98 -6.09 17.97
CA PHE A 75 -3.69 -6.43 16.74
C PHE A 75 -5.09 -5.82 16.71
N VAL A 76 -5.87 -5.98 17.79
CA VAL A 76 -7.23 -5.43 17.89
C VAL A 76 -7.20 -3.91 17.75
N ILE A 77 -6.30 -3.26 18.47
CA ILE A 77 -6.18 -1.80 18.42
C ILE A 77 -5.71 -1.33 17.05
N THR A 78 -4.77 -2.04 16.41
CA THR A 78 -4.35 -1.71 15.04
C THR A 78 -5.49 -1.88 14.04
N ALA A 79 -6.31 -2.93 14.18
CA ALA A 79 -7.48 -3.13 13.31
C ALA A 79 -8.50 -2.00 13.48
N TYR A 80 -8.83 -1.65 14.73
CA TYR A 80 -9.79 -0.57 14.99
C TYR A 80 -9.28 0.76 14.45
N LEU A 81 -8.03 1.11 14.74
CA LEU A 81 -7.45 2.39 14.33
C LEU A 81 -7.18 2.51 12.82
N ASN A 82 -7.31 1.43 12.05
CA ASN A 82 -7.30 1.51 10.58
C ASN A 82 -8.68 1.30 9.97
N SER A 83 -9.73 1.10 10.77
CA SER A 83 -11.08 0.86 10.25
C SER A 83 -11.81 2.14 9.89
N LYS A 84 -12.68 2.04 8.88
CA LYS A 84 -13.58 3.11 8.45
C LYS A 84 -14.53 3.54 9.55
N LEU A 85 -15.02 2.61 10.38
CA LEU A 85 -15.89 2.99 11.51
C LEU A 85 -15.19 3.97 12.47
N PHE A 86 -13.92 3.74 12.78
CA PHE A 86 -13.16 4.60 13.67
C PHE A 86 -12.76 5.92 12.99
N ASP A 87 -12.42 5.90 11.70
CA ASP A 87 -12.16 7.13 10.96
C ASP A 87 -13.42 8.01 10.89
N PHE A 88 -14.59 7.39 10.65
CA PHE A 88 -15.90 8.06 10.69
C PHE A 88 -16.21 8.66 12.06
N PHE A 89 -16.05 7.89 13.13
CA PHE A 89 -16.27 8.39 14.49
C PHE A 89 -15.35 9.58 14.78
N TYR A 90 -14.06 9.45 14.45
CA TYR A 90 -13.08 10.49 14.68
C TYR A 90 -13.43 11.78 13.91
N LYS A 91 -13.76 11.65 12.62
CA LYS A 91 -14.19 12.78 11.78
C LYS A 91 -15.51 13.38 12.23
N SER A 92 -16.42 12.59 12.79
CA SER A 92 -17.69 13.10 13.33
C SER A 92 -17.48 13.98 14.55
N VAL A 93 -16.51 13.65 15.40
CA VAL A 93 -16.22 14.42 16.62
C VAL A 93 -15.27 15.60 16.35
N TYR A 94 -14.23 15.39 15.53
CA TYR A 94 -13.12 16.34 15.36
C TYR A 94 -12.96 16.88 13.95
N GLY A 95 -13.80 16.48 12.99
CA GLY A 95 -13.68 16.89 11.59
C GLY A 95 -13.68 18.41 11.38
N ALA A 96 -14.45 19.15 12.18
CA ALA A 96 -14.49 20.62 12.15
C ALA A 96 -13.16 21.29 12.56
N SER A 97 -12.24 20.55 13.19
CA SER A 97 -10.92 21.03 13.59
C SER A 97 -9.83 20.79 12.53
N HIS A 98 -10.22 20.41 11.31
CA HIS A 98 -9.27 20.15 10.24
C HIS A 98 -8.38 21.38 9.95
N MET A 99 -7.13 21.09 9.63
CA MET A 99 -6.16 22.03 9.08
C MET A 99 -6.39 22.20 7.57
N ALA A 100 -5.64 23.11 6.96
CA ALA A 100 -5.66 23.33 5.52
C ALA A 100 -5.40 22.01 4.75
N GLY A 101 -6.16 21.79 3.67
CA GLY A 101 -6.06 20.58 2.85
C GLY A 101 -6.71 19.32 3.44
N GLY A 102 -7.58 19.48 4.45
CA GLY A 102 -8.36 18.38 5.04
C GLY A 102 -7.56 17.49 6.00
N TYR A 103 -6.40 17.95 6.47
CA TYR A 103 -5.60 17.22 7.45
C TYR A 103 -6.18 17.36 8.85
N LEU A 104 -6.16 16.28 9.63
CA LEU A 104 -6.57 16.23 11.02
C LEU A 104 -5.35 15.99 11.91
N ASN A 105 -5.44 16.46 13.16
CA ASN A 105 -4.46 16.17 14.19
C ASN A 105 -4.99 15.04 15.10
N PHE A 106 -4.37 13.87 15.06
CA PHE A 106 -4.65 12.67 15.83
C PHE A 106 -3.90 12.65 17.18
N HIS A 107 -4.05 13.73 17.96
CA HIS A 107 -3.45 13.87 19.28
C HIS A 107 -3.92 12.77 20.25
N SER A 108 -3.05 12.34 21.17
CA SER A 108 -3.36 11.27 22.14
C SER A 108 -4.62 11.56 22.97
N SER A 109 -4.84 12.82 23.37
CA SER A 109 -6.05 13.23 24.09
C SER A 109 -7.34 13.06 23.28
N TYR A 110 -7.26 13.13 21.94
CA TYR A 110 -8.41 12.95 21.05
C TYR A 110 -8.74 11.47 20.82
N MET A 111 -7.84 10.55 21.16
CA MET A 111 -8.12 9.12 21.10
C MET A 111 -8.90 8.61 22.31
N ASN A 112 -8.86 9.33 23.45
CA ASN A 112 -9.54 8.90 24.68
C ASN A 112 -11.06 8.68 24.51
N PRO A 113 -11.81 9.49 23.73
CA PRO A 113 -13.24 9.28 23.54
C PRO A 113 -13.62 8.20 22.53
N LEU A 114 -12.64 7.55 21.87
CA LEU A 114 -12.95 6.51 20.89
C LEU A 114 -13.68 5.33 21.57
N PRO A 115 -14.80 4.87 21.01
CA PRO A 115 -15.60 3.81 21.62
C PRO A 115 -14.92 2.46 21.39
N ILE A 116 -14.01 2.05 22.27
CA ILE A 116 -13.29 0.78 22.11
C ILE A 116 -14.12 -0.37 22.71
N LYS A 117 -14.79 -1.15 21.85
CA LYS A 117 -15.53 -2.37 22.24
C LYS A 117 -14.58 -3.56 22.44
N LYS A 118 -14.78 -4.29 23.53
CA LYS A 118 -14.05 -5.52 23.82
C LYS A 118 -14.32 -6.60 22.75
N PRO A 119 -13.29 -7.18 22.11
CA PRO A 119 -13.48 -8.23 21.13
C PRO A 119 -13.83 -9.57 21.80
N THR A 120 -14.58 -10.42 21.10
CA THR A 120 -14.72 -11.83 21.48
C THR A 120 -13.40 -12.59 21.22
N PRO A 121 -13.16 -13.77 21.84
CA PRO A 121 -11.98 -14.57 21.53
C PRO A 121 -11.84 -14.90 20.04
N ASN A 122 -12.96 -15.17 19.36
CA ASN A 122 -12.98 -15.44 17.92
C ASN A 122 -12.62 -14.19 17.11
N SER A 123 -13.25 -13.05 17.39
CA SER A 123 -12.93 -11.77 16.71
C SER A 123 -11.46 -11.39 16.92
N ASN A 124 -10.94 -11.57 18.14
CA ASN A 124 -9.53 -11.30 18.45
C ASN A 124 -8.57 -12.15 17.61
N GLN A 125 -8.86 -13.45 17.46
CA GLN A 125 -8.05 -14.33 16.61
C GLN A 125 -8.12 -13.91 15.13
N LYS A 126 -9.31 -13.57 14.62
CA LYS A 126 -9.49 -13.03 13.26
C LYS A 126 -8.69 -11.75 13.02
N PHE A 127 -8.75 -10.78 13.95
CA PHE A 127 -7.96 -9.55 13.84
C PHE A 127 -6.46 -9.82 13.91
N LYS A 128 -6.01 -10.73 14.79
CA LYS A 128 -4.61 -11.14 14.86
C LYS A 128 -4.11 -11.68 13.53
N GLU A 129 -4.86 -12.58 12.90
CA GLU A 129 -4.50 -13.15 11.61
C GLU A 129 -4.44 -12.08 10.51
N LYS A 130 -5.48 -11.25 10.41
CA LYS A 130 -5.58 -10.20 9.39
C LYS A 130 -4.51 -9.12 9.54
N VAL A 131 -4.35 -8.57 10.75
CA VAL A 131 -3.34 -7.54 11.02
C VAL A 131 -1.93 -8.08 10.82
N SER A 132 -1.67 -9.34 11.18
CA SER A 132 -0.37 -9.97 10.89
C SER A 132 -0.11 -10.06 9.39
N LYS A 133 -1.11 -10.47 8.60
CA LYS A 133 -1.01 -10.55 7.13
C LYS A 133 -0.80 -9.17 6.49
N VAL A 134 -1.63 -8.17 6.82
CA VAL A 134 -1.53 -6.83 6.22
C VAL A 134 -0.21 -6.14 6.60
N THR A 135 0.28 -6.34 7.83
CA THR A 135 1.60 -5.83 8.26
C THR A 135 2.72 -6.45 7.43
N LYS A 136 2.65 -7.77 7.17
CA LYS A 136 3.62 -8.48 6.34
C LYS A 136 3.61 -7.98 4.89
N PHE A 137 2.43 -7.89 4.27
CA PHE A 137 2.29 -7.37 2.91
C PHE A 137 2.72 -5.91 2.79
N SER A 138 2.38 -5.07 3.77
CA SER A 138 2.80 -3.66 3.81
C SER A 138 4.32 -3.53 3.92
N THR A 139 4.96 -4.38 4.72
CA THR A 139 6.43 -4.44 4.82
C THR A 139 7.05 -4.85 3.48
N LEU A 140 6.49 -5.88 2.83
CA LEU A 140 6.96 -6.35 1.53
C LEU A 140 6.80 -5.27 0.45
N LYS A 141 5.65 -4.61 0.39
CA LYS A 141 5.38 -3.45 -0.47
C LYS A 141 6.44 -2.37 -0.29
N TYR A 142 6.70 -1.96 0.94
CA TYR A 142 7.74 -0.97 1.25
C TYR A 142 9.12 -1.41 0.75
N LYS A 143 9.49 -2.69 0.94
CA LYS A 143 10.77 -3.22 0.46
C LYS A 143 10.87 -3.26 -1.06
N ILE A 144 9.79 -3.61 -1.77
CA ILE A 144 9.75 -3.55 -3.23
C ILE A 144 9.97 -2.12 -3.70
N MET A 145 9.30 -1.14 -3.10
CA MET A 145 9.45 0.27 -3.46
C MET A 145 10.89 0.77 -3.20
N ASP A 146 11.46 0.46 -2.03
CA ASP A 146 12.83 0.84 -1.67
C ASP A 146 13.88 0.23 -2.61
N PHE A 147 13.75 -1.07 -2.92
CA PHE A 147 14.65 -1.72 -3.87
C PHE A 147 14.44 -1.23 -5.30
N PHE A 148 13.21 -0.99 -5.72
CA PHE A 148 12.92 -0.43 -7.04
C PHE A 148 13.55 0.95 -7.21
N GLU A 149 13.45 1.84 -6.24
CA GLU A 149 14.07 3.16 -6.29
C GLU A 149 15.61 3.05 -6.45
N LYS A 150 16.24 2.23 -5.61
CA LYS A 150 17.70 2.03 -5.63
C LYS A 150 18.19 1.38 -6.93
N ILE A 151 17.55 0.30 -7.35
CA ILE A 151 17.94 -0.48 -8.52
C ILE A 151 17.64 0.28 -9.81
N SER A 152 16.46 0.90 -9.92
CA SER A 152 16.13 1.70 -11.10
C SER A 152 17.12 2.85 -11.26
N THR A 153 17.52 3.53 -10.18
CA THR A 153 18.53 4.59 -10.22
C THR A 153 19.91 4.07 -10.64
N LYS A 154 20.29 2.88 -10.18
CA LYS A 154 21.57 2.24 -10.53
C LYS A 154 21.63 1.76 -11.98
N LEU A 155 20.55 1.17 -12.49
CA LEU A 155 20.54 0.50 -13.79
C LEU A 155 20.08 1.40 -14.95
N ARG A 156 19.22 2.38 -14.69
CA ARG A 156 18.69 3.25 -15.77
C ARG A 156 19.82 4.09 -16.36
N ASN A 157 19.76 4.28 -17.68
CA ASN A 157 20.63 5.19 -18.41
C ASN A 157 19.85 6.28 -19.15
N SER A 158 18.52 6.28 -19.02
CA SER A 158 17.61 7.27 -19.58
C SER A 158 16.28 7.18 -18.81
N GLU A 159 15.48 8.23 -18.91
CA GLU A 159 14.08 8.26 -18.46
C GLU A 159 13.20 8.57 -19.67
N ARG A 160 11.92 8.21 -19.60
CA ARG A 160 10.89 8.59 -20.58
C ARG A 160 9.58 8.92 -19.88
N LEU A 161 8.77 9.77 -20.48
CA LEU A 161 7.39 9.94 -20.04
C LEU A 161 6.57 8.72 -20.46
N LEU A 162 5.55 8.35 -19.67
CA LEU A 162 4.66 7.26 -20.04
C LEU A 162 3.99 7.54 -21.39
N SER A 163 3.58 8.79 -21.63
CA SER A 163 3.07 9.23 -22.93
C SER A 163 4.03 8.91 -24.09
N GLU A 164 5.32 9.24 -23.95
CA GLU A 164 6.34 8.96 -24.98
C GLU A 164 6.55 7.46 -25.23
N VAL A 165 6.41 6.62 -24.19
CA VAL A 165 6.47 5.16 -24.32
C VAL A 165 5.30 4.68 -25.18
N LEU A 166 4.08 5.11 -24.85
CA LEU A 166 2.86 4.73 -25.55
C LEU A 166 2.85 5.22 -27.01
N GLU A 167 3.28 6.46 -27.26
CA GLU A 167 3.43 6.99 -28.62
C GLU A 167 4.46 6.19 -29.43
N SER A 168 5.55 5.75 -28.79
CA SER A 168 6.56 4.93 -29.46
C SER A 168 6.04 3.55 -29.84
N ASP A 169 5.20 2.94 -29.00
CA ASP A 169 4.50 1.69 -29.32
C ASP A 169 3.60 1.87 -30.55
N ARG A 170 2.83 2.97 -30.61
CA ARG A 170 1.98 3.28 -31.77
C ARG A 170 2.77 3.33 -33.07
N ARG A 171 3.89 4.07 -33.06
CA ARG A 171 4.78 4.20 -34.23
C ARG A 171 5.37 2.84 -34.64
N ALA A 172 5.84 2.06 -33.68
CA ALA A 172 6.35 0.72 -33.92
C ALA A 172 5.28 -0.21 -34.54
N LEU A 173 4.04 -0.17 -34.05
CA LEU A 173 2.94 -0.95 -34.61
C LEU A 173 2.59 -0.52 -36.05
N GLN A 174 2.61 0.77 -36.35
CA GLN A 174 2.39 1.29 -37.71
C GLN A 174 3.47 0.84 -38.70
N GLU A 175 4.70 0.71 -38.22
CA GLU A 175 5.84 0.20 -38.99
C GLU A 175 5.90 -1.35 -39.04
N GLY A 176 4.99 -2.03 -38.35
CA GLY A 176 4.95 -3.51 -38.28
C GLY A 176 5.94 -4.13 -37.27
N ASN A 177 6.62 -3.32 -36.46
CA ASN A 177 7.61 -3.73 -35.46
C ASN A 177 6.95 -4.18 -34.14
N ARG A 178 6.22 -5.31 -34.15
CA ARG A 178 5.43 -5.80 -32.99
C ARG A 178 6.27 -6.28 -31.80
N ASP A 179 7.53 -6.58 -32.04
CA ASP A 179 8.55 -7.01 -31.08
C ASP A 179 9.21 -5.83 -30.34
N LYS A 180 8.88 -4.59 -30.70
CA LYS A 180 9.47 -3.36 -30.15
C LYS A 180 8.46 -2.49 -29.39
N ILE A 181 7.55 -3.12 -28.65
CA ILE A 181 6.45 -2.45 -27.93
C ILE A 181 6.42 -2.84 -26.45
N TRP A 182 5.88 -1.97 -25.60
CA TRP A 182 5.60 -2.24 -24.20
C TRP A 182 4.17 -2.75 -23.99
N THR A 183 3.23 -2.26 -24.80
CA THR A 183 1.79 -2.51 -24.68
C THR A 183 1.28 -3.33 -25.85
N LYS A 184 0.44 -4.33 -25.54
CA LYS A 184 -0.35 -5.09 -26.53
C LYS A 184 -1.54 -4.28 -27.02
N SER A 185 -2.18 -3.56 -26.10
CA SER A 185 -3.38 -2.76 -26.36
C SER A 185 -3.46 -1.62 -25.34
N VAL A 186 -4.07 -0.52 -25.78
CA VAL A 186 -4.42 0.64 -24.95
C VAL A 186 -5.76 1.19 -25.40
N SER A 187 -6.50 1.88 -24.53
CA SER A 187 -7.80 2.48 -24.89
C SER A 187 -7.69 3.46 -26.06
N PHE A 188 -6.65 4.28 -26.08
CA PHE A 188 -6.26 5.20 -27.15
C PHE A 188 -4.83 5.66 -26.92
N TYR A 189 -4.16 6.22 -27.93
CA TYR A 189 -2.81 6.76 -27.75
C TYR A 189 -2.82 8.24 -27.38
N PRO A 190 -1.85 8.73 -26.57
CA PRO A 190 -1.80 10.11 -26.10
C PRO A 190 -1.72 11.16 -27.22
N ASP A 191 -1.13 10.81 -28.37
CA ASP A 191 -1.02 11.70 -29.54
C ASP A 191 -2.28 11.75 -30.41
N GLN A 192 -3.35 11.06 -30.00
CA GLN A 192 -4.65 11.10 -30.66
C GLN A 192 -5.57 12.09 -29.94
N LYS A 193 -6.40 12.81 -30.70
CA LYS A 193 -7.44 13.67 -30.12
C LYS A 193 -8.47 12.81 -29.38
N ASN A 194 -8.53 12.95 -28.06
CA ASN A 194 -9.55 12.29 -27.23
C ASN A 194 -9.99 13.24 -26.11
N ALA A 195 -11.30 13.44 -25.96
CA ALA A 195 -11.86 14.32 -24.93
C ALA A 195 -11.52 13.86 -23.50
N LEU A 196 -11.25 12.58 -23.29
CA LEU A 196 -10.86 12.05 -21.98
C LEU A 196 -9.44 12.47 -21.54
N LEU A 197 -8.57 12.86 -22.48
CA LEU A 197 -7.23 13.35 -22.14
C LEU A 197 -7.28 14.67 -21.37
N GLU A 198 -8.19 15.56 -21.77
CA GLU A 198 -8.34 16.93 -21.25
C GLU A 198 -9.42 17.03 -20.17
N LYS A 199 -10.23 15.98 -19.97
CA LYS A 199 -11.30 15.99 -18.97
C LYS A 199 -10.71 16.08 -17.56
N GLU A 200 -11.20 17.06 -16.80
CA GLU A 200 -10.81 17.27 -15.41
C GLU A 200 -11.50 16.29 -14.45
N PHE A 201 -10.75 15.81 -13.48
CA PHE A 201 -11.23 15.01 -12.36
C PHE A 201 -10.71 15.55 -11.03
N SER A 202 -11.44 15.28 -9.95
CA SER A 202 -11.05 15.72 -8.60
C SER A 202 -9.82 14.97 -8.10
N GLU A 203 -9.69 13.70 -8.47
CA GLU A 203 -8.59 12.81 -8.14
C GLU A 203 -8.45 11.73 -9.23
N PHE A 204 -7.28 11.11 -9.31
CA PHE A 204 -7.06 9.91 -10.12
C PHE A 204 -6.60 8.78 -9.23
N ILE A 205 -7.05 7.58 -9.57
CA ILE A 205 -6.55 6.33 -9.00
C ILE A 205 -6.20 5.38 -10.14
N PHE A 206 -5.48 4.32 -9.82
CA PHE A 206 -5.24 3.23 -10.76
C PHE A 206 -5.20 1.90 -10.02
N THR A 207 -5.57 0.85 -10.73
CA THR A 207 -5.53 -0.53 -10.26
C THR A 207 -4.73 -1.37 -11.25
N GLY A 208 -4.12 -2.45 -10.77
CA GLY A 208 -3.52 -3.46 -11.63
C GLY A 208 -4.26 -4.79 -11.51
N ASP A 209 -4.33 -5.54 -12.61
CA ASP A 209 -4.90 -6.89 -12.60
C ASP A 209 -3.90 -7.90 -11.99
N SER A 210 -4.40 -8.73 -11.07
CA SER A 210 -3.57 -9.73 -10.38
C SER A 210 -3.04 -10.82 -11.32
N GLU A 211 -3.72 -11.12 -12.42
CA GLU A 211 -3.38 -12.23 -13.32
C GLU A 211 -2.87 -11.72 -14.67
N LYS A 212 -3.59 -10.77 -15.28
CA LYS A 212 -3.23 -10.17 -16.56
C LYS A 212 -2.29 -8.97 -16.35
N PRO A 213 -1.39 -8.68 -17.30
CA PRO A 213 -0.51 -7.52 -17.20
C PRO A 213 -1.27 -6.25 -17.61
N VAL A 214 -2.34 -5.89 -16.89
CA VAL A 214 -3.24 -4.76 -17.20
C VAL A 214 -3.17 -3.73 -16.08
N ILE A 215 -3.17 -2.45 -16.45
CA ILE A 215 -3.42 -1.33 -15.54
C ILE A 215 -4.62 -0.55 -16.06
N SER A 216 -5.56 -0.26 -15.15
CA SER A 216 -6.72 0.59 -15.41
C SER A 216 -6.59 1.87 -14.58
N ILE A 217 -6.87 3.01 -15.18
CA ILE A 217 -6.85 4.34 -14.56
C ILE A 217 -8.28 4.85 -14.50
N TYR A 218 -8.64 5.38 -13.33
CA TYR A 218 -9.97 5.91 -13.06
C TYR A 218 -9.87 7.39 -12.68
N GLY A 219 -10.76 8.18 -13.26
CA GLY A 219 -11.03 9.53 -12.81
C GLY A 219 -12.10 9.54 -11.74
N ILE A 220 -11.87 10.28 -10.65
CA ILE A 220 -12.74 10.31 -9.47
C ILE A 220 -13.45 11.66 -9.38
N ASN A 221 -14.77 11.62 -9.17
CA ASN A 221 -15.59 12.78 -8.85
C ASN A 221 -16.53 12.43 -7.69
N GLY A 222 -16.16 12.85 -6.47
CA GLY A 222 -16.79 12.37 -5.25
C GLY A 222 -16.55 10.87 -5.07
N GLN A 223 -17.62 10.10 -4.86
CA GLN A 223 -17.54 8.64 -4.72
C GLN A 223 -17.53 7.87 -6.05
N LYS A 224 -17.87 8.55 -7.16
CA LYS A 224 -18.01 7.92 -8.46
C LYS A 224 -16.64 7.71 -9.11
N GLU A 225 -16.40 6.46 -9.49
CA GLU A 225 -15.23 6.03 -10.25
C GLU A 225 -15.64 5.92 -11.74
N GLU A 226 -14.90 6.61 -12.61
CA GLU A 226 -15.05 6.47 -14.06
C GLU A 226 -13.77 5.86 -14.61
N GLU A 227 -13.84 4.64 -15.12
CA GLU A 227 -12.71 4.05 -15.86
C GLU A 227 -12.52 4.83 -17.15
N ILE A 228 -11.34 5.44 -17.31
CA ILE A 228 -11.06 6.37 -18.42
C ILE A 228 -9.94 5.88 -19.33
N TYR A 229 -9.12 4.94 -18.84
CA TYR A 229 -7.96 4.48 -19.57
C TYR A 229 -7.51 3.11 -19.10
N GLU A 230 -7.21 2.23 -20.04
CA GLU A 230 -6.67 0.89 -19.81
C GLU A 230 -5.43 0.69 -20.68
N MET A 231 -4.45 -0.04 -20.15
CA MET A 231 -3.26 -0.48 -20.87
C MET A 231 -2.91 -1.93 -20.51
N GLU A 232 -2.90 -2.81 -21.53
CA GLU A 232 -2.40 -4.18 -21.43
C GLU A 232 -0.96 -4.25 -21.93
N PHE A 233 -0.05 -4.78 -21.11
CA PHE A 233 1.37 -4.89 -21.42
C PHE A 233 1.73 -6.23 -22.06
N VAL A 234 2.82 -6.23 -22.84
CA VAL A 234 3.39 -7.47 -23.39
C VAL A 234 4.03 -8.35 -22.31
N ASP A 235 4.52 -7.72 -21.23
CA ASP A 235 5.27 -8.35 -20.15
C ASP A 235 4.83 -7.81 -18.77
N ARG A 236 4.76 -8.71 -17.79
CA ARG A 236 4.30 -8.40 -16.43
C ARG A 236 5.31 -7.57 -15.63
N ASN A 237 6.61 -7.62 -15.95
CA ASN A 237 7.60 -6.78 -15.31
C ASN A 237 7.56 -5.35 -15.87
N LEU A 238 7.36 -5.17 -17.17
CA LEU A 238 7.14 -3.84 -17.76
C LEU A 238 5.89 -3.17 -17.17
N MET A 239 4.79 -3.91 -17.03
CA MET A 239 3.60 -3.44 -16.33
C MET A 239 3.93 -2.96 -14.90
N GLN A 240 4.64 -3.77 -14.12
CA GLN A 240 5.01 -3.41 -12.73
C GLN A 240 5.94 -2.20 -12.64
N ILE A 241 6.83 -1.99 -13.62
CA ILE A 241 7.65 -0.77 -13.71
C ILE A 241 6.74 0.45 -13.87
N VAL A 242 5.77 0.40 -14.79
CA VAL A 242 4.82 1.50 -14.99
C VAL A 242 3.94 1.70 -13.75
N TYR A 243 3.47 0.61 -13.13
CA TYR A 243 2.69 0.66 -11.89
C TYR A 243 3.45 1.37 -10.75
N LEU A 244 4.73 1.05 -10.56
CA LEU A 244 5.60 1.69 -9.56
C LEU A 244 5.91 3.16 -9.92
N SER A 245 6.08 3.48 -11.21
CA SER A 245 6.24 4.86 -11.69
C SER A 245 4.98 5.70 -11.47
N LEU A 246 3.78 5.14 -11.68
CA LEU A 246 2.51 5.80 -11.39
C LEU A 246 2.37 6.08 -9.89
N LYS A 247 2.73 5.13 -9.02
CA LYS A 247 2.79 5.38 -7.57
C LYS A 247 3.71 6.55 -7.24
N GLY A 248 4.90 6.56 -7.82
CA GLY A 248 5.85 7.66 -7.62
C GLY A 248 5.28 9.03 -8.02
N LEU A 249 4.48 9.10 -9.09
CA LEU A 249 3.78 10.34 -9.45
C LEU A 249 2.77 10.75 -8.37
N PHE A 250 1.90 9.84 -7.94
CA PHE A 250 0.82 10.17 -6.99
C PHE A 250 1.35 10.46 -5.58
N ASP A 251 2.48 9.86 -5.19
CA ASP A 251 3.16 10.16 -3.93
C ASP A 251 3.91 11.51 -3.97
N SER A 252 4.28 12.01 -5.16
CA SER A 252 5.07 13.25 -5.31
C SER A 252 4.31 14.56 -5.01
N ARG A 253 3.01 14.49 -4.70
CA ARG A 253 2.10 15.64 -4.52
C ARG A 253 2.03 16.61 -5.70
N LYS A 254 2.53 16.21 -6.88
CA LYS A 254 2.35 16.98 -8.11
C LYS A 254 0.85 17.10 -8.39
N LYS A 255 0.43 18.27 -8.87
CA LYS A 255 -0.94 18.49 -9.30
C LYS A 255 -1.20 17.67 -10.57
N THR A 256 -2.26 16.87 -10.57
CA THR A 256 -2.70 16.00 -11.67
C THR A 256 -4.20 16.18 -11.80
N GLU A 257 -4.63 16.96 -12.79
CA GLU A 257 -6.05 17.29 -12.99
C GLU A 257 -6.67 16.55 -14.17
N THR A 258 -5.86 16.09 -15.11
CA THR A 258 -6.31 15.43 -16.33
C THR A 258 -5.58 14.10 -16.57
N LEU A 259 -6.13 13.25 -17.44
CA LEU A 259 -5.43 12.02 -17.84
C LEU A 259 -4.14 12.34 -18.59
N GLU A 260 -4.12 13.41 -19.40
CA GLU A 260 -2.89 13.90 -20.03
C GLU A 260 -1.82 14.22 -19.01
N ASP A 261 -2.17 14.85 -17.88
CA ASP A 261 -1.23 15.08 -16.78
C ASP A 261 -0.67 13.77 -16.23
N VAL A 262 -1.52 12.75 -16.02
CA VAL A 262 -1.06 11.45 -15.51
C VAL A 262 -0.03 10.85 -16.49
N LEU A 263 -0.38 10.76 -17.78
CA LEU A 263 0.49 10.13 -18.78
C LEU A 263 1.76 10.94 -19.08
N SER A 264 1.70 12.27 -19.06
CA SER A 264 2.83 13.16 -19.34
C SER A 264 3.73 13.44 -18.14
N LYS A 265 3.23 13.29 -16.90
CA LYS A 265 4.03 13.52 -15.68
C LYS A 265 4.59 12.24 -15.09
N THR A 266 4.08 11.06 -15.47
CA THR A 266 4.67 9.77 -15.06
C THR A 266 6.00 9.54 -15.75
N ILE A 267 7.07 9.53 -14.96
CA ILE A 267 8.43 9.26 -15.42
C ILE A 267 8.73 7.77 -15.24
N VAL A 268 9.11 7.12 -16.34
CA VAL A 268 9.44 5.70 -16.42
C VAL A 268 10.96 5.54 -16.59
N PRO A 269 11.66 4.81 -15.71
CA PRO A 269 13.07 4.51 -15.89
C PRO A 269 13.25 3.50 -17.04
N VAL A 270 14.21 3.74 -17.94
CA VAL A 270 14.46 2.85 -19.08
C VAL A 270 15.93 2.48 -19.25
N ILE A 271 16.18 1.31 -19.85
CA ILE A 271 17.53 0.83 -20.17
C ILE A 271 17.71 0.74 -21.69
N ARG A 272 18.50 1.65 -22.25
CA ARG A 272 18.89 1.69 -23.67
C ARG A 272 20.03 0.70 -23.98
N PRO A 273 20.22 0.28 -25.25
CA PRO A 273 19.50 0.73 -26.46
C PRO A 273 18.11 0.11 -26.64
N ASN A 274 17.91 -1.13 -26.20
CA ASN A 274 16.67 -1.87 -26.36
C ASN A 274 15.77 -1.71 -25.12
N ILE A 275 14.91 -0.69 -25.12
CA ILE A 275 14.09 -0.37 -23.94
C ILE A 275 12.97 -1.39 -23.66
N TRP A 276 12.46 -2.09 -24.67
CA TRP A 276 11.39 -3.10 -24.52
C TRP A 276 11.93 -4.42 -23.96
N GLU A 277 13.20 -4.75 -24.25
CA GLU A 277 13.83 -5.99 -23.76
C GLU A 277 14.63 -5.78 -22.46
N ASN A 278 15.36 -4.68 -22.33
CA ASN A 278 16.31 -4.51 -21.23
C ASN A 278 15.65 -3.95 -19.97
N THR A 279 14.59 -3.14 -20.10
CA THR A 279 14.03 -2.41 -18.96
C THR A 279 13.39 -3.34 -17.93
N GLN A 280 12.82 -4.49 -18.35
CA GLN A 280 12.34 -5.54 -17.44
C GLN A 280 13.42 -6.06 -16.46
N ASN A 281 14.71 -5.89 -16.77
CA ASN A 281 15.80 -6.34 -15.89
C ASN A 281 15.82 -5.56 -14.57
N ILE A 282 15.26 -4.34 -14.52
CA ILE A 282 15.05 -3.61 -13.26
C ILE A 282 14.21 -4.44 -12.29
N LEU A 283 13.05 -4.92 -12.75
CA LEU A 283 12.15 -5.70 -11.91
C LEU A 283 12.67 -7.12 -11.66
N LYS A 284 13.44 -7.71 -12.58
CA LYS A 284 14.13 -8.98 -12.32
C LYS A 284 15.11 -8.84 -11.14
N GLU A 285 15.97 -7.83 -11.14
CA GLU A 285 16.92 -7.58 -10.03
C GLU A 285 16.18 -7.22 -8.72
N VAL A 286 15.08 -6.46 -8.78
CA VAL A 286 14.24 -6.19 -7.59
C VAL A 286 13.69 -7.48 -7.01
N LYS A 287 13.12 -8.37 -7.84
CA LYS A 287 12.57 -9.65 -7.40
C LYS A 287 13.64 -10.57 -6.79
N GLU A 288 14.86 -10.55 -7.32
CA GLU A 288 16.00 -11.25 -6.72
C GLU A 288 16.36 -10.68 -5.35
N LYS A 289 16.44 -9.35 -5.19
CA LYS A 289 16.70 -8.71 -3.89
C LYS A 289 15.63 -8.95 -2.85
N ILE A 290 14.37 -9.06 -3.26
CA ILE A 290 13.29 -9.44 -2.35
C ILE A 290 13.46 -10.88 -1.88
N LYS A 291 13.78 -11.83 -2.77
CA LYS A 291 14.03 -13.23 -2.39
C LYS A 291 15.18 -13.35 -1.39
N GLU A 292 16.31 -12.68 -1.66
CA GLU A 292 17.44 -12.60 -0.73
C GLU A 292 16.99 -12.06 0.65
N TRP A 293 16.21 -10.98 0.65
CA TRP A 293 15.69 -10.38 1.89
C TRP A 293 14.74 -11.30 2.66
N GLU A 294 13.87 -12.05 1.98
CA GLU A 294 12.94 -12.99 2.60
C GLU A 294 13.64 -14.21 3.22
N GLU A 295 14.64 -14.77 2.55
CA GLU A 295 15.46 -15.88 3.07
C GLU A 295 16.14 -15.51 4.40
N ASP A 296 16.58 -14.27 4.52
CA ASP A 296 17.21 -13.74 5.72
C ASP A 296 16.22 -13.44 6.86
N THR A 297 14.92 -13.24 6.57
CA THR A 297 13.96 -12.68 7.53
C THR A 297 12.74 -13.56 7.86
N THR A 298 12.31 -14.48 6.99
CA THR A 298 11.05 -15.22 7.18
C THR A 298 11.18 -16.71 6.86
N LYS A 299 10.83 -17.56 7.83
CA LYS A 299 10.81 -19.03 7.66
C LYS A 299 9.60 -19.48 6.82
N GLY A 300 9.70 -19.42 5.49
CA GLY A 300 9.04 -20.40 4.62
C GLY A 300 7.61 -20.13 4.14
N GLU A 301 7.17 -18.88 3.99
CA GLU A 301 6.02 -18.56 3.13
C GLU A 301 6.56 -17.91 1.85
N ASN A 302 6.37 -18.56 0.70
CA ASN A 302 6.83 -18.07 -0.60
C ASN A 302 5.80 -17.09 -1.16
N PHE A 303 6.09 -15.79 -1.15
CA PHE A 303 5.27 -14.80 -1.84
C PHE A 303 5.84 -14.54 -3.22
N GLU A 304 4.95 -14.36 -4.20
CA GLU A 304 5.38 -13.81 -5.46
C GLU A 304 5.66 -12.31 -5.25
N PRO A 305 6.88 -11.81 -5.51
CA PRO A 305 7.24 -10.40 -5.35
C PRO A 305 6.61 -9.56 -6.46
N ASP A 306 5.29 -9.49 -6.46
CA ASP A 306 4.46 -8.81 -7.43
C ASP A 306 3.67 -7.69 -6.75
N ILE A 307 4.04 -6.45 -7.03
CA ILE A 307 3.52 -5.28 -6.32
C ILE A 307 2.00 -5.13 -6.47
N VAL A 308 1.45 -5.53 -7.62
CA VAL A 308 0.01 -5.44 -7.91
C VAL A 308 -0.75 -6.45 -7.05
N LYS A 309 -0.31 -7.71 -7.03
CA LYS A 309 -0.92 -8.74 -6.18
C LYS A 309 -0.86 -8.36 -4.71
N ILE A 310 0.25 -7.77 -4.27
CA ILE A 310 0.45 -7.33 -2.89
C ILE A 310 -0.52 -6.20 -2.53
N ASP A 311 -0.64 -5.17 -3.37
CA ASP A 311 -1.57 -4.07 -3.12
C ASP A 311 -3.03 -4.54 -3.09
N ASN A 312 -3.42 -5.38 -4.05
CA ASN A 312 -4.76 -5.94 -4.10
C ASN A 312 -5.06 -6.75 -2.84
N ARG A 313 -4.11 -7.55 -2.35
CA ARG A 313 -4.27 -8.33 -1.12
C ARG A 313 -4.32 -7.48 0.13
N ILE A 314 -3.58 -6.36 0.19
CA ILE A 314 -3.70 -5.38 1.28
C ILE A 314 -5.11 -4.82 1.34
N GLN A 315 -5.62 -4.31 0.20
CA GLN A 315 -6.96 -3.74 0.12
C GLN A 315 -8.05 -4.75 0.52
N GLU A 316 -7.93 -5.99 0.05
CA GLU A 316 -8.86 -7.06 0.40
C GLU A 316 -8.88 -7.31 1.92
N ILE A 317 -7.71 -7.42 2.55
CA ILE A 317 -7.61 -7.63 4.01
C ILE A 317 -8.17 -6.42 4.77
N ASP A 318 -7.89 -5.20 4.33
CA ASP A 318 -8.43 -3.98 4.95
C ASP A 318 -9.97 -3.97 4.87
N ASN A 319 -10.55 -4.33 3.73
CA ASN A 319 -12.00 -4.45 3.56
C ASN A 319 -12.58 -5.56 4.45
N GLU A 320 -11.90 -6.69 4.59
CA GLU A 320 -12.31 -7.75 5.54
C GLU A 320 -12.21 -7.28 7.00
N ILE A 321 -11.23 -6.42 7.35
CA ILE A 321 -11.12 -5.81 8.68
C ILE A 321 -12.31 -4.89 8.93
N ASP A 322 -12.65 -4.01 7.97
CA ASP A 322 -13.80 -3.12 8.05
C ASP A 322 -15.10 -3.89 8.29
N ALA A 323 -15.36 -4.94 7.50
CA ALA A 323 -16.52 -5.81 7.66
C ALA A 323 -16.60 -6.43 9.08
N HIS A 324 -15.49 -6.98 9.60
CA HIS A 324 -15.47 -7.53 10.96
C HIS A 324 -15.62 -6.47 12.05
N VAL A 325 -15.14 -5.25 11.82
CA VAL A 325 -15.34 -4.16 12.78
C VAL A 325 -16.81 -3.75 12.77
N PHE A 326 -17.46 -3.60 11.62
CA PHE A 326 -18.89 -3.32 11.57
C PHE A 326 -19.73 -4.39 12.28
N ASP A 327 -19.46 -5.67 12.00
CA ASP A 327 -20.10 -6.81 12.67
C ASP A 327 -19.90 -6.77 14.19
N LEU A 328 -18.65 -6.56 14.63
CA LEU A 328 -18.35 -6.52 16.06
C LEU A 328 -19.10 -5.38 16.77
N TYR A 329 -19.27 -4.22 16.12
CA TYR A 329 -19.98 -3.09 16.67
C TYR A 329 -21.51 -3.22 16.53
N GLY A 330 -21.98 -4.20 15.77
CA GLY A 330 -23.39 -4.52 15.61
C GLY A 330 -24.12 -3.56 14.69
N LEU A 331 -23.41 -3.00 13.70
CA LEU A 331 -24.03 -2.14 12.69
C LEU A 331 -24.84 -2.98 11.71
N ASP A 332 -25.96 -2.43 11.25
CA ASP A 332 -26.68 -2.98 10.12
C ASP A 332 -26.17 -2.42 8.77
N ARG A 333 -26.72 -2.96 7.67
CA ARG A 333 -26.30 -2.58 6.31
C ARG A 333 -26.54 -1.10 6.00
N GLU A 334 -27.62 -0.51 6.49
CA GLU A 334 -27.96 0.90 6.22
C GLU A 334 -27.02 1.82 7.01
N GLU A 335 -26.69 1.46 8.25
CA GLU A 335 -25.70 2.15 9.05
C GLU A 335 -24.30 2.08 8.44
N ILE A 336 -23.90 0.91 7.92
CA ILE A 336 -22.62 0.74 7.22
C ILE A 336 -22.56 1.65 6.00
N VAL A 337 -23.60 1.64 5.16
CA VAL A 337 -23.67 2.54 3.99
C VAL A 337 -23.54 4.00 4.43
N THR A 338 -24.24 4.41 5.49
CA THR A 338 -24.15 5.77 6.04
C THR A 338 -22.71 6.14 6.45
N VAL A 339 -22.01 5.22 7.14
CA VAL A 339 -20.60 5.42 7.52
C VAL A 339 -19.71 5.56 6.30
N LEU A 340 -19.84 4.65 5.33
CA LEU A 340 -19.01 4.64 4.13
C LEU A 340 -19.27 5.87 3.25
N ASP A 341 -20.52 6.30 3.16
CA ASP A 341 -20.94 7.49 2.40
C ASP A 341 -20.38 8.76 3.03
N SER A 342 -20.47 8.89 4.35
CA SER A 342 -19.90 10.02 5.09
C SER A 342 -18.39 10.15 4.94
N LEU A 343 -17.70 9.04 4.64
CA LEU A 343 -16.26 9.01 4.39
C LEU A 343 -15.90 9.20 2.92
N GLU A 344 -16.88 9.41 2.04
CA GLU A 344 -16.68 9.44 0.59
C GLU A 344 -15.97 8.19 0.09
N THR A 345 -16.29 7.03 0.67
CA THR A 345 -15.70 5.75 0.26
C THR A 345 -16.16 5.42 -1.16
N ARG A 346 -15.18 5.12 -2.03
CA ARG A 346 -15.38 4.71 -3.43
C ARG A 346 -16.37 3.55 -3.54
N GLU A 347 -17.23 3.58 -4.56
CA GLU A 347 -18.30 2.57 -4.73
C GLU A 347 -17.74 1.14 -4.83
N SER A 348 -16.67 0.91 -5.59
CA SER A 348 -16.08 -0.44 -5.69
C SER A 348 -15.63 -1.00 -4.32
N ILE A 349 -15.05 -0.15 -3.47
CA ILE A 349 -14.62 -0.53 -2.12
C ILE A 349 -15.83 -0.72 -1.20
N LYS A 350 -16.84 0.13 -1.33
CA LYS A 350 -18.09 0.04 -0.57
C LYS A 350 -18.80 -1.28 -0.85
N GLU A 351 -18.95 -1.65 -2.12
CA GLU A 351 -19.55 -2.91 -2.56
C GLU A 351 -18.77 -4.11 -2.01
N ASP A 352 -17.44 -4.12 -2.13
CA ASP A 352 -16.60 -5.22 -1.62
C ASP A 352 -16.70 -5.40 -0.09
N ILE A 353 -16.75 -4.30 0.67
CA ILE A 353 -16.95 -4.35 2.13
C ILE A 353 -18.33 -4.90 2.47
N LEU A 354 -19.37 -4.47 1.75
CA LEU A 354 -20.74 -4.94 1.98
C LEU A 354 -20.93 -6.42 1.64
N GLU A 355 -20.28 -6.90 0.59
CA GLU A 355 -20.23 -8.33 0.25
C GLU A 355 -19.56 -9.12 1.39
N LYS A 356 -18.35 -8.71 1.79
CA LYS A 356 -17.61 -9.34 2.90
C LYS A 356 -18.36 -9.30 4.23
N PHE A 357 -19.11 -8.23 4.49
CA PHE A 357 -19.96 -8.13 5.68
C PHE A 357 -21.13 -9.11 5.61
N SER A 358 -21.75 -9.25 4.44
CA SER A 358 -22.87 -10.19 4.24
C SER A 358 -22.44 -11.64 4.48
N ASP A 359 -21.20 -12.00 4.11
CA ASP A 359 -20.63 -13.34 4.35
C ASP A 359 -20.40 -13.66 5.85
N LEU A 360 -20.49 -12.67 6.74
CA LEU A 360 -20.34 -12.87 8.19
C LEU A 360 -21.65 -13.21 8.90
N GLN A 361 -22.80 -12.92 8.28
CA GLN A 361 -24.15 -13.13 8.81
C GLN A 361 -24.68 -14.51 8.42
#